data_AF-A0A9P6BLX6-F1
#
_entry.id   AF-A0A9P6BLX6-F1
#
_cell.length_a   1.000
_cell.length_b   1.000
_cell.length_c   1.000
_cell.angle_alpha   90.00
_cell.angle_beta   90.00
_cell.angle_gamma   90.00
#
_symmetry.space_group_name_H-M   'P 1'
#
loop_
_entity.id
_entity.type
_entity.pdbx_description
1 polymer ?
#
loop_
_entity_poly.entity_id
_entity_poly.type
_entity_poly.pdbx_seq_one_letter_code
_entity_poly.pdbx_strand_id
1 'polypeptide(L)'
;MLFSTKACAVILVSALTILSSTTPAVEAHSWMDCVNWKFKNSKVKDFSDKGGHCEGYARRYPVGKGFGTLDSAYPSRHYQQAGNPSKALPCSDGKHGRDVGSDETRANPVSKAYGGKWGKMTVTKVGSTLCVRWPAKNHAESNEDNTIVQINLSKVRNGKDISQQELLKNTIAKLPYKNCGKASTTDKRPCGGCFKVPARASGTYLMQWRWMLNPGEWYTSCADVQIGK
;
A
#
# COMPACT_ATOMS: atom_id res chain seq x y z
N MET A 1 -72.80 31.05 -20.46
CA MET A 1 -71.85 30.00 -20.90
C MET A 1 -70.56 30.67 -21.32
N LEU A 2 -69.43 30.35 -20.68
CA LEU A 2 -68.10 30.11 -21.28
C LEU A 2 -67.02 30.14 -20.18
N PHE A 3 -66.00 29.32 -20.41
CA PHE A 3 -65.27 28.54 -19.43
C PHE A 3 -64.12 29.27 -18.69
N SER A 4 -63.84 28.73 -17.50
CA SER A 4 -62.63 28.90 -16.68
C SER A 4 -61.37 28.37 -17.37
N THR A 5 -60.25 29.09 -17.25
CA THR A 5 -58.90 28.51 -17.38
C THR A 5 -57.96 29.09 -16.31
N LYS A 6 -57.58 28.27 -15.34
CA LYS A 6 -56.44 28.48 -14.45
C LYS A 6 -55.20 27.77 -15.00
N ALA A 7 -54.04 28.32 -14.64
CA ALA A 7 -52.74 27.67 -14.44
C ALA A 7 -51.94 27.26 -15.69
N CYS A 8 -50.72 27.82 -15.79
CA CYS A 8 -49.47 27.09 -16.07
C CYS A 8 -48.31 28.09 -16.19
N ALA A 9 -47.67 28.42 -15.07
CA ALA A 9 -46.37 29.11 -15.09
C ALA A 9 -45.58 28.85 -13.80
N VAL A 10 -45.49 27.60 -13.39
CA VAL A 10 -44.44 27.14 -12.47
C VAL A 10 -44.05 25.76 -12.97
N ILE A 11 -42.80 25.59 -13.39
CA ILE A 11 -41.99 24.36 -13.51
C ILE A 11 -40.97 24.65 -14.63
N LEU A 12 -39.87 25.33 -14.30
CA LEU A 12 -38.67 25.34 -15.16
C LEU A 12 -37.38 25.64 -14.37
N VAL A 13 -37.29 25.19 -13.11
CA VAL A 13 -36.05 25.30 -12.31
C VAL A 13 -35.72 23.99 -11.56
N SER A 14 -36.24 22.84 -12.01
CA SER A 14 -36.07 21.57 -11.28
C SER A 14 -35.30 20.48 -12.05
N ALA A 15 -34.61 20.82 -13.14
CA ALA A 15 -33.91 19.84 -14.00
C ALA A 15 -32.38 20.01 -14.04
N LEU A 16 -31.80 21.01 -13.35
CA LEU A 16 -30.36 21.30 -13.41
C LEU A 16 -29.58 20.97 -12.12
N THR A 17 -30.20 20.30 -11.15
CA THR A 17 -29.58 19.95 -9.85
C THR A 17 -29.29 18.45 -9.68
N ILE A 18 -29.51 17.62 -10.71
CA ILE A 18 -29.28 16.16 -10.62
C ILE A 18 -27.92 15.74 -11.25
N LEU A 19 -27.17 16.65 -11.88
CA LEU A 19 -25.88 16.33 -12.53
C LEU A 19 -24.63 16.75 -11.73
N SER A 20 -24.73 17.02 -10.43
CA SER A 20 -23.61 17.62 -9.66
C SER A 20 -22.95 16.72 -8.62
N SER A 21 -23.25 15.42 -8.54
CA SER A 21 -22.78 14.60 -7.41
C SER A 21 -22.28 13.20 -7.73
N THR A 22 -21.85 12.93 -8.96
CA THR A 22 -21.13 11.68 -9.27
C THR A 22 -19.75 12.00 -9.84
N THR A 23 -18.90 12.71 -9.08
CA THR A 23 -17.47 12.53 -9.28
C THR A 23 -17.17 11.09 -8.85
N PRO A 24 -16.72 10.19 -9.75
CA PRO A 24 -16.26 8.88 -9.31
C PRO A 24 -15.19 9.15 -8.24
N ALA A 25 -15.38 8.63 -7.04
CA ALA A 25 -14.32 8.58 -6.05
C ALA A 25 -13.21 7.76 -6.71
N VAL A 26 -12.20 8.45 -7.25
CA VAL A 26 -11.03 7.78 -7.81
C VAL A 26 -10.34 7.16 -6.60
N GLU A 27 -10.47 5.85 -6.50
CA GLU A 27 -10.00 5.07 -5.36
C GLU A 27 -8.46 5.01 -5.46
N ALA A 28 -7.83 5.91 -4.72
CA ALA A 28 -6.44 6.31 -4.92
C ALA A 28 -5.49 5.67 -3.88
N HIS A 29 -5.89 4.52 -3.34
CA HIS A 29 -5.20 3.94 -2.21
C HIS A 29 -4.06 3.02 -2.65
N SER A 30 -2.89 3.17 -2.04
CA SER A 30 -1.68 2.45 -2.41
C SER A 30 -1.26 1.44 -1.35
N TRP A 31 -0.44 0.46 -1.75
CA TRP A 31 0.03 -0.63 -0.91
C TRP A 31 1.39 -1.14 -1.36
N MET A 32 2.07 -1.90 -0.49
CA MET A 32 3.31 -2.57 -0.87
C MET A 32 3.02 -3.81 -1.72
N ASP A 33 3.33 -3.73 -3.01
CA ASP A 33 3.25 -4.85 -3.95
C ASP A 33 4.44 -5.81 -3.80
N CYS A 34 5.63 -5.26 -3.60
CA CYS A 34 6.86 -6.04 -3.44
C CYS A 34 7.72 -5.54 -2.28
N VAL A 35 8.28 -6.47 -1.51
CA VAL A 35 9.23 -6.22 -0.41
C VAL A 35 10.68 -6.28 -0.90
N ASN A 36 10.95 -7.13 -1.89
CA ASN A 36 12.30 -7.40 -2.38
C ASN A 36 12.34 -7.46 -3.91
N TRP A 37 12.18 -6.30 -4.54
CA TRP A 37 12.31 -6.12 -5.97
C TRP A 37 13.75 -6.34 -6.42
N LYS A 38 13.94 -7.16 -7.45
CA LYS A 38 15.22 -7.38 -8.11
C LYS A 38 15.20 -6.75 -9.48
N PHE A 39 16.09 -5.80 -9.70
CA PHE A 39 16.31 -5.21 -11.02
C PHE A 39 17.03 -6.21 -11.93
N LYS A 40 16.58 -6.33 -13.18
CA LYS A 40 17.31 -7.04 -14.24
C LYS A 40 18.64 -6.35 -14.55
N ASN A 41 18.65 -5.01 -14.51
CA ASN A 41 19.85 -4.19 -14.65
C ASN A 41 19.98 -3.27 -13.44
N SER A 42 20.95 -3.53 -12.57
CA SER A 42 21.14 -2.75 -11.33
C SER A 42 21.53 -1.28 -11.56
N LYS A 43 22.00 -0.91 -12.76
CA LYS A 43 22.33 0.47 -13.13
C LYS A 43 21.08 1.28 -13.51
N VAL A 44 19.99 0.62 -13.90
CA VAL A 44 18.74 1.26 -14.31
C VAL A 44 17.65 0.88 -13.30
N LYS A 45 17.28 1.81 -12.44
CA LYS A 45 16.23 1.60 -11.43
C LYS A 45 14.84 1.67 -12.07
N ASP A 46 14.47 0.60 -12.76
CA ASP A 46 13.14 0.43 -13.34
C ASP A 46 12.31 -0.54 -12.49
N PHE A 47 11.27 0.00 -11.85
CA PHE A 47 10.34 -0.76 -11.01
C PHE A 47 9.19 -1.40 -11.80
N SER A 48 9.10 -1.19 -13.12
CA SER A 48 8.13 -1.88 -13.97
C SER A 48 8.48 -3.36 -14.14
N ASP A 49 7.50 -4.18 -14.50
CA ASP A 49 7.72 -5.62 -14.77
C ASP A 49 8.74 -5.88 -15.92
N LYS A 50 9.04 -4.86 -16.74
CA LYS A 50 10.12 -4.93 -17.72
C LYS A 50 11.50 -4.81 -17.07
N GLY A 51 11.62 -3.99 -16.02
CA GLY A 51 12.86 -3.66 -15.33
C GLY A 51 13.31 -4.66 -14.26
N GLY A 52 12.45 -5.59 -13.84
CA GLY A 52 12.75 -6.47 -12.71
C GLY A 52 11.69 -7.52 -12.43
N HIS A 53 11.81 -8.17 -11.28
CA HIS A 53 10.83 -9.10 -10.73
C HIS A 53 10.83 -9.05 -9.20
N CYS A 54 9.76 -9.53 -8.58
CA CYS A 54 9.64 -9.53 -7.13
C CYS A 54 10.16 -10.84 -6.51
N GLU A 55 10.97 -10.71 -5.45
CA GLU A 55 11.51 -11.84 -4.68
C GLU A 55 11.09 -11.90 -3.22
N GLY A 56 10.02 -11.20 -2.86
CA GLY A 56 9.52 -11.21 -1.50
C GLY A 56 8.31 -10.31 -1.39
N TYR A 57 7.29 -10.78 -0.70
CA TYR A 57 5.97 -10.17 -0.70
C TYR A 57 5.48 -9.85 0.71
N ALA A 58 4.45 -9.02 0.78
CA ALA A 58 3.69 -8.82 2.00
C ALA A 58 2.98 -10.12 2.44
N ARG A 59 2.52 -10.18 3.69
CA ARG A 59 1.78 -11.33 4.22
C ARG A 59 0.52 -11.58 3.41
N ARG A 60 0.28 -12.86 3.07
CA ARG A 60 -0.88 -13.33 2.31
C ARG A 60 -1.11 -12.54 1.00
N TYR A 61 -0.04 -12.08 0.36
CA TYR A 61 -0.14 -11.33 -0.89
C TYR A 61 -0.59 -12.25 -2.03
N PRO A 62 -1.71 -11.97 -2.73
CA PRO A 62 -2.19 -12.82 -3.82
C PRO A 62 -1.27 -12.69 -5.04
N VAL A 63 -0.60 -13.79 -5.42
CA VAL A 63 0.19 -13.84 -6.65
C VAL A 63 -0.70 -14.09 -7.87
N GLY A 64 -0.22 -13.73 -9.06
CA GLY A 64 -0.96 -13.89 -10.31
C GLY A 64 -2.05 -12.82 -10.54
N LYS A 65 -2.07 -11.78 -9.71
CA LYS A 65 -2.92 -10.59 -9.90
C LYS A 65 -2.12 -9.51 -10.63
N GLY A 66 -2.83 -8.67 -11.40
CA GLY A 66 -2.22 -7.56 -12.12
C GLY A 66 -1.66 -6.51 -11.15
N PHE A 67 -0.57 -5.85 -11.56
CA PHE A 67 -0.01 -4.76 -10.77
C PHE A 67 -1.02 -3.61 -10.59
N GLY A 68 -1.17 -3.12 -9.37
CA GLY A 68 -2.05 -1.98 -9.07
C GLY A 68 -3.56 -2.27 -9.19
N THR A 69 -4.00 -3.54 -9.15
CA THR A 69 -5.43 -3.91 -9.27
C THR A 69 -6.06 -4.42 -7.97
N LEU A 70 -5.38 -4.29 -6.82
CA LEU A 70 -5.84 -4.83 -5.53
C LEU A 70 -6.46 -3.77 -4.62
N ASP A 71 -6.91 -2.69 -5.22
CA ASP A 71 -7.73 -1.62 -4.64
C ASP A 71 -9.22 -2.04 -4.69
N SER A 72 -9.65 -2.56 -5.84
CA SER A 72 -11.03 -2.99 -6.11
C SER A 72 -11.22 -4.52 -6.16
N ALA A 73 -10.13 -5.31 -6.07
CA ALA A 73 -10.19 -6.77 -6.11
C ALA A 73 -10.11 -7.42 -4.72
N TYR A 74 -10.70 -8.61 -4.58
CA TYR A 74 -10.52 -9.43 -3.38
C TYR A 74 -9.30 -10.36 -3.50
N PRO A 75 -8.42 -10.44 -2.48
CA PRO A 75 -8.39 -9.60 -1.28
C PRO A 75 -7.82 -8.19 -1.54
N SER A 76 -8.47 -7.15 -1.00
CA SER A 76 -7.96 -5.77 -1.10
C SER A 76 -6.67 -5.60 -0.29
N ARG A 77 -5.77 -4.75 -0.76
CA ARG A 77 -4.46 -4.49 -0.13
C ARG A 77 -4.31 -3.10 0.48
N HIS A 78 -5.28 -2.22 0.31
CA HIS A 78 -5.18 -0.82 0.74
C HIS A 78 -5.58 -0.57 2.21
N TYR A 79 -4.94 -1.22 3.18
CA TYR A 79 -5.32 -1.01 4.58
C TYR A 79 -5.06 0.45 5.04
N GLN A 80 -6.12 1.19 5.33
CA GLN A 80 -6.08 2.55 5.89
C GLN A 80 -6.31 2.50 7.40
N GLN A 81 -5.33 3.01 8.15
CA GLN A 81 -5.40 3.08 9.60
C GLN A 81 -6.54 4.01 10.06
N ALA A 82 -7.25 3.60 11.12
CA ALA A 82 -8.31 4.40 11.74
C ALA A 82 -7.88 4.98 13.08
N GLY A 83 -8.46 6.13 13.44
CA GLY A 83 -8.26 6.77 14.74
C GLY A 83 -6.86 7.36 14.92
N ASN A 84 -6.31 7.28 16.14
CA ASN A 84 -4.98 7.79 16.42
C ASN A 84 -3.91 6.95 15.68
N PRO A 85 -3.13 7.54 14.76
CA PRO A 85 -2.20 6.77 13.93
C PRO A 85 -1.07 6.08 14.70
N SER A 86 -0.79 6.47 15.94
CA SER A 86 0.21 5.79 16.80
C SER A 86 -0.37 4.61 17.57
N LYS A 87 -1.70 4.53 17.69
CA LYS A 87 -2.43 3.47 18.41
C LYS A 87 -3.19 2.52 17.48
N ALA A 88 -3.31 2.87 16.20
CA ALA A 88 -3.92 2.02 15.19
C ALA A 88 -3.21 0.66 15.09
N LEU A 89 -3.91 -0.35 14.55
CA LEU A 89 -3.27 -1.61 14.21
C LEU A 89 -2.20 -1.37 13.14
N PRO A 90 -1.00 -1.93 13.29
CA PRO A 90 0.05 -1.73 12.30
C PRO A 90 -0.13 -2.58 11.04
N CYS A 91 -0.75 -3.75 11.20
CA CYS A 91 -1.05 -4.67 10.12
C CYS A 91 -2.56 -4.87 10.12
N SER A 92 -3.17 -4.95 8.94
CA SER A 92 -4.59 -5.27 8.85
C SER A 92 -4.86 -6.64 9.47
N ASP A 93 -5.98 -6.75 10.17
CA ASP A 93 -6.54 -8.01 10.63
C ASP A 93 -7.77 -8.45 9.81
N GLY A 94 -8.03 -7.75 8.70
CA GLY A 94 -9.20 -7.97 7.87
C GLY A 94 -10.52 -7.56 8.55
N LYS A 95 -10.48 -6.80 9.65
CA LYS A 95 -11.69 -6.37 10.39
C LYS A 95 -11.70 -4.89 10.75
N HIS A 96 -10.56 -4.33 11.14
CA HIS A 96 -10.45 -2.95 11.60
C HIS A 96 -9.68 -2.09 10.61
N GLY A 97 -10.05 -0.80 10.53
CA GLY A 97 -9.50 0.17 9.58
C GLY A 97 -10.59 1.14 9.13
N ARG A 98 -10.20 2.22 8.45
CA ARG A 98 -11.14 2.98 7.63
C ARG A 98 -11.42 2.19 6.36
N ASP A 99 -10.34 1.85 5.66
CA ASP A 99 -10.29 0.75 4.70
C ASP A 99 -9.66 -0.45 5.39
N VAL A 100 -10.38 -1.56 5.44
CA VAL A 100 -9.99 -2.71 6.23
C VAL A 100 -8.81 -3.46 5.60
N GLY A 101 -8.71 -3.51 4.27
CA GLY A 101 -7.72 -4.33 3.57
C GLY A 101 -7.87 -5.83 3.86
N SER A 102 -6.78 -6.58 3.72
CA SER A 102 -6.77 -8.03 3.94
C SER A 102 -5.91 -8.43 5.13
N ASP A 103 -6.22 -9.57 5.73
CA ASP A 103 -5.52 -10.08 6.90
C ASP A 103 -4.00 -10.20 6.65
N GLU A 104 -3.25 -9.33 7.31
CA GLU A 104 -1.80 -9.26 7.35
C GLU A 104 -1.28 -9.54 8.77
N THR A 105 -2.06 -10.17 9.64
CA THR A 105 -1.58 -10.60 10.96
C THR A 105 -0.53 -11.70 10.84
N ARG A 106 0.37 -11.77 11.83
CA ARG A 106 1.39 -12.82 11.94
C ARG A 106 0.75 -14.22 11.98
N ALA A 107 1.03 -15.04 10.98
CA ALA A 107 0.60 -16.44 10.95
C ALA A 107 1.45 -17.35 11.85
N ASN A 108 0.89 -18.49 12.27
CA ASN A 108 1.58 -19.53 13.03
C ASN A 108 1.39 -20.95 12.41
N PRO A 109 2.46 -21.58 11.89
CA PRO A 109 3.80 -21.02 11.65
C PRO A 109 3.77 -19.89 10.61
N VAL A 110 4.84 -19.10 10.57
CA VAL A 110 5.03 -17.97 9.64
C VAL A 110 4.76 -18.35 8.19
N SER A 111 5.19 -19.55 7.81
CA SER A 111 5.06 -20.08 6.45
C SER A 111 3.62 -20.13 5.97
N LYS A 112 2.60 -20.17 6.85
CA LYS A 112 1.19 -20.16 6.43
C LYS A 112 0.76 -18.84 5.76
N ALA A 113 1.51 -17.74 5.94
CA ALA A 113 1.25 -16.49 5.24
C ALA A 113 1.90 -16.39 3.85
N TYR A 114 2.63 -17.42 3.41
CA TYR A 114 3.47 -17.38 2.20
C TYR A 114 3.39 -18.70 1.41
N GLY A 115 3.71 -18.63 0.11
CA GLY A 115 3.72 -19.79 -0.78
C GLY A 115 2.33 -20.25 -1.24
N GLY A 116 2.29 -21.22 -2.16
CA GLY A 116 1.06 -21.67 -2.81
C GLY A 116 0.41 -20.51 -3.57
N LYS A 117 -0.82 -20.15 -3.16
CA LYS A 117 -1.54 -18.98 -3.71
C LYS A 117 -0.98 -17.62 -3.24
N TRP A 118 -0.05 -17.62 -2.29
CA TRP A 118 0.58 -16.42 -1.76
C TRP A 118 2.01 -16.25 -2.24
N GLY A 119 2.47 -15.01 -2.24
CA GLY A 119 3.87 -14.67 -2.52
C GLY A 119 4.86 -15.32 -1.54
N LYS A 120 6.12 -15.44 -1.95
CA LYS A 120 7.18 -15.95 -1.07
C LYS A 120 7.60 -14.92 -0.02
N MET A 121 8.03 -15.40 1.15
CA MET A 121 8.59 -14.56 2.21
C MET A 121 9.95 -14.00 1.79
N THR A 122 10.26 -12.77 2.20
CA THR A 122 11.59 -12.18 1.96
C THR A 122 12.63 -12.84 2.85
N VAL A 123 13.75 -13.25 2.24
CA VAL A 123 14.95 -13.75 2.93
C VAL A 123 16.14 -12.89 2.52
N THR A 124 16.91 -12.41 3.49
CA THR A 124 18.00 -11.45 3.25
C THR A 124 19.11 -11.55 4.30
N LYS A 125 20.18 -10.78 4.12
CA LYS A 125 21.30 -10.63 5.06
C LYS A 125 21.41 -9.19 5.54
N VAL A 126 22.03 -8.99 6.71
CA VAL A 126 22.42 -7.64 7.17
C VAL A 126 23.27 -6.95 6.09
N GLY A 127 23.07 -5.64 5.90
CA GLY A 127 23.80 -4.83 4.91
C GLY A 127 23.39 -5.04 3.45
N SER A 128 22.56 -6.06 3.17
CA SER A 128 21.96 -6.23 1.84
C SER A 128 21.03 -5.08 1.52
N THR A 129 20.86 -4.80 0.23
CA THR A 129 19.85 -3.84 -0.24
C THR A 129 18.53 -4.56 -0.48
N LEU A 130 17.46 -4.10 0.15
CA LEU A 130 16.08 -4.43 -0.22
C LEU A 130 15.47 -3.27 -0.99
N CYS A 131 14.67 -3.58 -2.00
CA CYS A 131 13.93 -2.60 -2.77
C CYS A 131 12.45 -2.92 -2.69
N VAL A 132 11.66 -1.97 -2.21
CA VAL A 132 10.20 -2.08 -2.12
C VAL A 132 9.55 -1.45 -3.36
N ARG A 133 8.41 -1.99 -3.78
CA ARG A 133 7.62 -1.49 -4.91
C ARG A 133 6.16 -1.30 -4.50
N TRP A 134 5.53 -0.24 -5.00
CA TRP A 134 4.11 0.08 -4.81
C TRP A 134 3.52 0.74 -6.07
N PRO A 135 2.19 0.64 -6.30
CA PRO A 135 1.51 1.38 -7.36
C PRO A 135 1.29 2.84 -6.94
N ALA A 136 1.46 3.77 -7.88
CA ALA A 136 1.42 5.20 -7.63
C ALA A 136 0.06 5.76 -7.20
N LYS A 137 -1.06 5.12 -7.52
CA LYS A 137 -2.36 5.57 -7.00
C LYS A 137 -3.18 6.44 -7.94
N ASN A 138 -2.52 7.08 -8.92
CA ASN A 138 -2.72 8.47 -9.40
C ASN A 138 -1.88 9.52 -8.65
N HIS A 139 -1.22 9.15 -7.55
CA HIS A 139 -0.45 10.07 -6.70
C HIS A 139 1.01 10.26 -7.12
N ALA A 140 1.26 10.19 -8.42
CA ALA A 140 2.57 10.47 -9.04
C ALA A 140 2.47 11.53 -10.14
N GLU A 141 1.46 12.40 -10.05
CA GLU A 141 1.31 13.57 -10.91
C GLU A 141 2.23 14.71 -10.47
N SER A 142 2.51 15.65 -11.37
CA SER A 142 3.40 16.78 -11.11
C SER A 142 2.81 17.82 -10.15
N ASN A 143 1.49 17.92 -10.05
CA ASN A 143 0.76 18.90 -9.24
C ASN A 143 0.50 18.45 -7.80
N GLU A 144 0.93 17.26 -7.43
CA GLU A 144 0.76 16.73 -6.08
C GLU A 144 2.07 16.78 -5.27
N ASP A 145 1.98 16.64 -3.96
CA ASP A 145 3.17 16.57 -3.10
C ASP A 145 3.88 15.21 -3.19
N ASN A 146 5.21 15.22 -3.12
CA ASN A 146 5.99 13.99 -2.99
C ASN A 146 6.10 13.58 -1.52
N THR A 147 5.05 12.94 -1.01
CA THR A 147 5.02 12.47 0.38
C THR A 147 5.99 11.30 0.63
N ILE A 148 6.11 10.90 1.89
CA ILE A 148 7.13 9.94 2.33
C ILE A 148 6.49 8.59 2.66
N VAL A 149 7.12 7.54 2.14
CA VAL A 149 6.97 6.16 2.61
C VAL A 149 7.96 5.92 3.75
N GLN A 150 7.45 5.50 4.89
CA GLN A 150 8.23 5.00 6.02
C GLN A 150 8.38 3.48 5.90
N ILE A 151 9.62 3.00 6.04
CA ILE A 151 9.90 1.58 6.25
C ILE A 151 10.21 1.38 7.73
N ASN A 152 9.31 0.72 8.43
CA ASN A 152 9.47 0.38 9.85
C ASN A 152 9.87 -1.09 9.96
N LEU A 153 10.85 -1.39 10.82
CA LEU A 153 11.31 -2.77 11.04
C LEU A 153 11.43 -3.03 12.54
N SER A 154 10.63 -3.98 13.03
CA SER A 154 10.63 -4.37 14.44
C SER A 154 12.03 -4.76 14.93
N LYS A 155 12.31 -4.47 16.20
CA LYS A 155 13.48 -5.02 16.91
C LYS A 155 13.20 -6.41 17.50
N VAL A 156 11.93 -6.79 17.63
CA VAL A 156 11.54 -8.07 18.22
C VAL A 156 11.75 -9.18 17.18
N ARG A 157 12.68 -10.08 17.50
CA ARG A 157 13.00 -11.27 16.71
C ARG A 157 11.99 -12.39 16.97
N ASN A 158 11.49 -13.03 15.92
CA ASN A 158 10.58 -14.19 15.96
C ASN A 158 9.31 -13.94 16.81
N GLY A 159 8.93 -12.68 17.00
CA GLY A 159 7.82 -12.30 17.85
C GLY A 159 6.47 -12.30 17.15
N LYS A 160 5.46 -11.92 17.93
CA LYS A 160 4.15 -11.48 17.45
C LYS A 160 4.27 -10.06 16.87
N ASP A 161 3.18 -9.57 16.27
CA ASP A 161 3.10 -8.19 15.84
C ASP A 161 3.17 -7.26 17.06
N ILE A 162 4.12 -6.32 17.02
CA ILE A 162 4.28 -5.26 18.03
C ILE A 162 3.32 -4.12 17.73
N SER A 163 3.11 -3.20 18.68
CA SER A 163 2.23 -2.04 18.45
C SER A 163 2.77 -1.09 17.39
N GLN A 164 1.88 -0.29 16.80
CA GLN A 164 2.27 0.75 15.84
C GLN A 164 3.25 1.75 16.46
N GLN A 165 3.01 2.20 17.70
CA GLN A 165 3.91 3.10 18.41
C GLN A 165 5.33 2.52 18.51
N GLU A 166 5.47 1.22 18.77
CA GLU A 166 6.78 0.58 18.87
C GLU A 166 7.46 0.40 17.49
N LEU A 167 6.69 0.18 16.43
CA LEU A 167 7.22 0.19 15.06
C LEU A 167 7.75 1.57 14.65
N LEU A 168 7.04 2.65 15.00
CA LEU A 168 7.42 4.02 14.62
C LEU A 168 8.74 4.46 15.26
N LYS A 169 9.11 3.90 16.42
CA LYS A 169 10.45 4.11 17.01
C LYS A 169 11.57 3.47 16.20
N ASN A 170 11.24 2.62 15.23
CA ASN A 170 12.18 1.82 14.45
C ASN A 170 11.95 2.01 12.94
N THR A 171 11.70 3.24 12.50
CA THR A 171 11.78 3.63 11.09
C THR A 171 13.23 3.54 10.60
N ILE A 172 13.49 2.64 9.67
CA ILE A 172 14.84 2.36 9.15
C ILE A 172 15.10 3.00 7.78
N ALA A 173 14.04 3.46 7.09
CA ALA A 173 14.16 4.22 5.87
C ALA A 173 12.97 5.16 5.66
N LYS A 174 13.23 6.27 4.98
CA LYS A 174 12.22 7.19 4.42
C LYS A 174 12.45 7.24 2.92
N LEU A 175 11.45 6.87 2.14
CA LEU A 175 11.54 6.76 0.69
C LEU A 175 10.56 7.76 0.06
N PRO A 176 10.97 8.51 -0.98
CA PRO A 176 10.04 9.37 -1.72
C PRO A 176 8.98 8.52 -2.41
N TYR A 177 7.70 8.83 -2.17
CA TYR A 177 6.58 8.08 -2.74
C TYR A 177 6.58 8.11 -4.27
N LYS A 178 6.92 9.27 -4.87
CA LYS A 178 6.93 9.51 -6.31
C LYS A 178 8.19 9.07 -7.05
N ASN A 179 9.03 8.21 -6.44
CA ASN A 179 10.17 7.64 -7.16
C ASN A 179 9.71 6.55 -8.13
N CYS A 180 9.16 7.00 -9.24
CA CYS A 180 8.40 6.20 -10.19
C CYS A 180 9.08 6.12 -11.56
N GLY A 181 8.90 4.99 -12.23
CA GLY A 181 9.26 4.89 -13.65
C GLY A 181 8.33 5.72 -14.54
N LYS A 182 8.74 5.96 -15.78
CA LYS A 182 7.84 6.53 -16.80
C LYS A 182 6.76 5.47 -17.12
N ALA A 183 5.49 5.81 -16.92
CA ALA A 183 4.35 4.95 -17.29
C ALA A 183 3.24 5.77 -17.96
N SER A 184 2.49 5.11 -18.84
CA SER A 184 1.39 5.71 -19.64
C SER A 184 0.17 6.10 -18.80
N THR A 185 -0.07 5.42 -17.68
CA THR A 185 -1.14 5.74 -16.74
C THR A 185 -0.57 6.03 -15.37
N THR A 186 -1.19 6.94 -14.64
CA THR A 186 -0.70 7.41 -13.33
C THR A 186 -1.25 6.55 -12.18
N ASP A 187 -2.37 5.88 -12.40
CA ASP A 187 -2.95 4.88 -11.50
C ASP A 187 -2.01 3.72 -11.19
N LYS A 188 -1.55 3.02 -12.23
CA LYS A 188 -0.72 1.81 -12.14
C LYS A 188 0.75 2.08 -12.38
N ARG A 189 1.19 3.33 -12.23
CA ARG A 189 2.60 3.68 -12.41
C ARG A 189 3.43 3.01 -11.31
N PRO A 190 4.45 2.20 -11.65
CA PRO A 190 5.26 1.53 -10.64
C PRO A 190 6.25 2.51 -10.01
N CYS A 191 6.21 2.57 -8.69
CA CYS A 191 7.12 3.36 -7.87
C CYS A 191 7.83 2.45 -6.87
N GLY A 192 8.95 2.91 -6.34
CA GLY A 192 9.66 2.13 -5.37
C GLY A 192 10.83 2.86 -4.74
N GLY A 193 11.51 2.18 -3.84
CA GLY A 193 12.71 2.71 -3.21
C GLY A 193 13.52 1.60 -2.56
N CYS A 194 14.79 1.85 -2.35
CA CYS A 194 15.71 0.87 -1.82
C CYS A 194 16.33 1.35 -0.51
N PHE A 195 16.58 0.42 0.40
CA PHE A 195 17.21 0.68 1.68
C PHE A 195 18.14 -0.46 2.07
N LYS A 196 19.06 -0.17 2.99
CA LYS A 196 19.97 -1.16 3.57
C LYS A 196 19.32 -1.85 4.75
N VAL A 197 19.43 -3.18 4.79
CA VAL A 197 18.99 -3.97 5.95
C VAL A 197 19.91 -3.64 7.13
N PRO A 198 19.38 -3.10 8.24
CA PRO A 198 20.21 -2.70 9.38
C PRO A 198 20.78 -3.91 10.11
N ALA A 199 21.73 -3.67 11.01
CA ALA A 199 22.25 -4.70 11.89
C ALA A 199 21.14 -5.32 12.75
N ARG A 200 20.99 -6.65 12.65
CA ARG A 200 20.03 -7.48 13.36
C ARG A 200 20.61 -8.88 13.55
N ALA A 201 20.25 -9.55 14.65
CA ALA A 201 20.54 -10.97 14.81
C ALA A 201 19.77 -11.80 13.77
N SER A 202 20.24 -13.01 13.46
CA SER A 202 19.49 -13.91 12.59
C SER A 202 18.11 -14.23 13.19
N GLY A 203 17.07 -14.17 12.36
CA GLY A 203 15.67 -14.42 12.73
C GLY A 203 14.67 -13.70 11.81
N THR A 204 13.39 -13.91 12.07
CA THR A 204 12.29 -13.25 11.35
C THR A 204 11.85 -11.98 12.07
N TYR A 205 11.63 -10.90 11.32
CA TYR A 205 11.20 -9.60 11.83
C TYR A 205 9.96 -9.09 11.07
N LEU A 206 9.08 -8.37 11.79
CA LEU A 206 7.99 -7.62 11.17
C LEU A 206 8.54 -6.36 10.49
N MET A 207 8.24 -6.22 9.20
CA MET A 207 8.45 -5.01 8.42
C MET A 207 7.09 -4.40 8.05
N GLN A 208 6.99 -3.08 8.11
CA GLN A 208 5.84 -2.33 7.66
C GLN A 208 6.27 -1.28 6.63
N TRP A 209 5.60 -1.30 5.49
CA TRP A 209 5.53 -0.16 4.58
C TRP A 209 4.38 0.73 5.04
N ARG A 210 4.64 2.03 5.22
CA ARG A 210 3.65 2.98 5.76
C ARG A 210 3.73 4.30 5.03
N TRP A 211 2.65 4.72 4.42
CA TRP A 211 2.59 5.92 3.59
C TRP A 211 1.49 6.86 4.08
N MET A 212 1.77 8.15 4.09
CA MET A 212 0.78 9.19 4.39
C MET A 212 0.33 9.84 3.09
N LEU A 213 -0.92 9.62 2.72
CA LEU A 213 -1.52 10.26 1.55
C LEU A 213 -1.81 11.73 1.88
N ASN A 214 -2.75 11.95 2.80
CA ASN A 214 -3.08 13.25 3.36
C ASN A 214 -2.68 13.31 4.84
N PRO A 215 -2.55 14.51 5.44
CA PRO A 215 -2.27 14.64 6.87
C PRO A 215 -3.22 13.79 7.73
N GLY A 216 -2.65 12.78 8.40
CA GLY A 216 -3.41 11.86 9.27
C GLY A 216 -3.96 10.61 8.57
N GLU A 217 -3.88 10.50 7.24
CA GLU A 217 -4.35 9.36 6.47
C GLU A 217 -3.20 8.42 6.11
N TRP A 218 -3.11 7.32 6.85
CA TRP A 218 -1.99 6.39 6.77
C TRP A 218 -2.42 5.05 6.17
N TYR A 219 -1.75 4.66 5.10
CA TYR A 219 -1.89 3.36 4.46
C TYR A 219 -0.71 2.47 4.83
N THR A 220 -0.97 1.19 5.10
CA THR A 220 0.09 0.27 5.55
C THR A 220 -0.01 -1.09 4.90
N SER A 221 1.15 -1.74 4.77
CA SER A 221 1.26 -3.14 4.38
C SER A 221 2.37 -3.82 5.17
N CYS A 222 2.10 -4.99 5.71
CA CYS A 222 3.03 -5.74 6.56
C CYS A 222 3.63 -6.97 5.88
N ALA A 223 4.90 -7.21 6.17
CA ALA A 223 5.66 -8.37 5.71
C ALA A 223 6.50 -8.96 6.83
N ASP A 224 6.85 -10.22 6.69
CA ASP A 224 7.89 -10.87 7.47
C ASP A 224 9.18 -10.92 6.66
N VAL A 225 10.28 -10.51 7.28
CA VAL A 225 11.61 -10.51 6.69
C VAL A 225 12.50 -11.43 7.51
N GLN A 226 12.93 -12.54 6.90
CA GLN A 226 13.96 -13.40 7.48
C GLN A 226 15.33 -12.81 7.22
N ILE A 227 16.02 -12.42 8.28
CA ILE A 227 17.40 -11.92 8.24
C ILE A 227 18.32 -13.04 8.76
N GLY A 228 19.45 -13.29 8.09
CA GLY A 228 20.51 -14.16 8.64
C GLY A 228 20.64 -15.53 7.98
N LYS A 229 20.79 -15.53 6.66
CA LYS A 229 21.50 -16.58 5.93
C LYS A 229 22.90 -16.09 5.55
#